data_AF-A0A6A3IK71-F1
#
_entry.id   AF-A0A6A3IK71-F1
#
_cell.length_a   1.000
_cell.length_b   1.000
_cell.length_c   1.000
_cell.angle_alpha   90.00
_cell.angle_beta   90.00
_cell.angle_gamma   90.00
#
_symmetry.space_group_name_H-M   'P 1'
#
loop_
_entity.id
_entity.type
_entity.pdbx_description
1 polymer ?
#
loop_
_entity_poly.entity_id
_entity_poly.type
_entity_poly.pdbx_seq_one_letter_code
_entity_poly.pdbx_strand_id
1 'polypeptide(L)' 'MRDQASDEEKCLTLADLLSGPAKNWYRPLPRSTRNKWTELLKSFQIQYYGFGVSVARQYYQARKRSDESAVEYLRD' A
#
# COMPACT_ATOMS: atom_id res chain seq x y z
N MET A 1 -28.56 9.76 15.45
CA MET A 1 -27.08 9.84 15.60
C MET A 1 -26.50 8.77 14.68
N ARG A 2 -25.65 9.13 13.71
CA ARG A 2 -24.79 8.13 13.06
C ARG A 2 -23.59 8.00 13.98
N ASP A 3 -23.49 6.88 14.69
CA ASP A 3 -22.32 6.56 15.51
C ASP A 3 -21.07 6.62 14.63
N GLN A 4 -20.30 7.70 14.80
CA GLN A 4 -18.99 7.84 14.19
C GLN A 4 -18.05 6.94 14.98
N ALA A 5 -17.79 5.74 14.46
CA ALA A 5 -16.78 4.86 15.04
C ALA A 5 -15.44 5.61 15.17
N SER A 6 -14.83 5.48 16.35
CA SER A 6 -13.48 5.96 16.64
C SER A 6 -12.49 5.36 15.63
N ASP A 7 -11.36 6.04 15.42
CA ASP A 7 -10.30 5.52 14.56
C ASP A 7 -9.81 4.16 15.02
N GLU A 8 -9.77 3.92 16.34
CA GLU A 8 -9.38 2.62 16.90
C GLU A 8 -10.40 1.53 16.57
N GLU A 9 -11.70 1.83 16.67
CA GLU A 9 -12.79 0.89 16.30
C GLU A 9 -12.78 0.55 14.81
N LYS A 10 -12.54 1.54 13.95
CA LYS A 10 -12.39 1.33 12.50
C LYS A 10 -11.19 0.45 12.18
N CYS A 11 -10.05 0.72 12.83
CA CYS A 11 -8.84 -0.08 12.66
C CYS A 11 -9.02 -1.53 13.11
N LEU A 12 -9.71 -1.76 14.23
CA LEU A 12 -10.04 -3.10 14.72
C LEU A 12 -10.97 -3.82 13.75
N THR A 13 -12.02 -3.14 13.26
CA THR A 13 -12.94 -3.68 12.27
C THR A 13 -12.20 -4.13 11.00
N LEU A 14 -11.26 -3.32 10.50
CA LEU A 14 -10.43 -3.72 9.36
C LEU A 14 -9.55 -4.92 9.71
N ALA A 15 -8.91 -4.92 10.88
CA ALA A 15 -8.06 -6.04 11.32
C ALA A 15 -8.80 -7.37 11.37
N ASP A 16 -10.08 -7.36 11.76
CA ASP A 16 -10.95 -8.53 11.77
C ASP A 16 -11.36 -8.99 10.36
N LEU A 17 -11.52 -8.05 9.43
CA LEU A 17 -11.78 -8.36 8.01
C LEU A 17 -10.54 -8.93 7.31
N LEU A 18 -9.32 -8.65 7.79
CA LEU A 18 -8.09 -9.17 7.20
C LEU A 18 -7.93 -10.68 7.46
N SER A 19 -7.62 -11.42 6.40
CA SER A 19 -7.34 -12.85 6.46
C SER A 19 -6.04 -13.19 5.72
N GLY A 20 -5.45 -14.34 6.07
CA GLY A 20 -4.26 -14.87 5.40
C GLY A 20 -3.07 -13.89 5.40
N PRO A 21 -2.45 -13.61 4.23
CA PRO A 21 -1.28 -12.73 4.12
C PRO A 21 -1.50 -11.32 4.68
N ALA A 22 -2.72 -10.79 4.56
CA ALA A 22 -3.04 -9.45 5.06
C ALA A 22 -3.02 -9.36 6.59
N LYS A 23 -3.44 -10.43 7.27
CA LYS A 23 -3.37 -10.52 8.73
C LYS A 23 -1.92 -10.64 9.22
N ASN A 24 -1.08 -11.36 8.47
CA ASN A 24 0.35 -11.48 8.74
C ASN A 24 1.09 -10.15 8.54
N TRP A 25 0.65 -9.32 7.59
CA TRP A 25 1.16 -7.96 7.40
C TRP A 25 0.70 -7.00 8.51
N TYR A 26 -0.54 -7.09 8.97
CA TYR A 26 -1.09 -6.20 9.99
C TYR A 26 -0.45 -6.41 11.37
N ARG A 27 -0.15 -7.66 11.74
CA ARG A 27 0.42 -8.04 13.05
C ARG A 27 1.69 -7.25 13.45
N PRO A 28 2.73 -7.13 12.60
CA PRO A 28 3.95 -6.42 12.94
C PRO A 28 3.84 -4.89 12.85
N LEU A 29 2.67 -4.31 12.53
CA LEU A 29 2.56 -2.87 12.41
C LEU A 29 2.74 -2.15 13.76
N PRO A 30 3.41 -0.99 13.78
CA PRO A 30 3.54 -0.18 14.99
C PRO A 30 2.17 0.30 15.47
N ARG A 31 2.02 0.45 16.79
CA ARG A 31 0.74 0.84 17.40
C ARG A 31 0.27 2.22 16.95
N SER A 32 1.20 3.13 16.66
CA SER A 32 0.93 4.44 16.06
C SER A 32 0.22 4.36 14.71
N THR A 33 0.53 3.36 13.90
CA THR A 33 -0.14 3.09 12.61
C THR A 33 -1.43 2.30 12.80
N ARG A 34 -1.48 1.34 13.74
CA ARG A 34 -2.68 0.53 14.01
C ARG A 34 -3.82 1.28 14.69
N ASN A 35 -3.55 2.38 15.40
CA ASN A 35 -4.56 3.14 16.12
C ASN A 35 -5.08 4.37 15.35
N LYS A 36 -4.50 4.68 14.19
CA LYS A 36 -4.91 5.79 13.33
C LYS A 36 -5.43 5.24 12.00
N TRP A 37 -6.72 5.44 11.75
CA TRP A 37 -7.39 4.91 10.56
C TRP A 37 -6.71 5.37 9.26
N THR A 38 -6.33 6.63 9.19
CA THR A 38 -5.70 7.23 8.01
C THR A 38 -4.32 6.63 7.69
N GLU A 39 -3.48 6.44 8.71
CA GLU A 39 -2.14 5.85 8.55
C GLU A 39 -2.22 4.36 8.20
N LEU A 40 -3.15 3.63 8.82
CA LEU A 40 -3.41 2.23 8.51
C LEU A 40 -3.86 2.07 7.06
N LEU A 41 -4.83 2.90 6.62
CA LEU A 41 -5.38 2.85 5.27
C LEU A 41 -4.34 3.21 4.22
N LYS A 42 -3.52 4.23 4.47
CA LYS A 42 -2.41 4.61 3.58
C LYS A 42 -1.39 3.48 3.43
N SER A 43 -1.02 2.84 4.54
CA SER A 43 -0.09 1.70 4.53
C SER A 43 -0.67 0.52 3.75
N PHE A 44 -1.96 0.25 3.92
CA PHE A 44 -2.68 -0.79 3.18
C PHE A 44 -2.72 -0.50 1.67
N GLN A 45 -3.01 0.75 1.29
CA GLN A 45 -3.00 1.20 -0.11
C GLN A 45 -1.63 1.06 -0.78
N ILE A 46 -0.55 1.39 -0.06
CA ILE A 46 0.81 1.24 -0.57
C ILE A 46 1.13 -0.24 -0.82
N GLN A 47 0.73 -1.13 0.10
CA GLN A 47 1.07 -2.55 0.04
C GLN A 47 0.26 -3.32 -1.01
N TYR A 48 -1.04 -3.06 -1.11
CA TYR A 48 -1.93 -3.86 -1.95
C TYR A 48 -2.34 -3.18 -3.26
N TYR A 49 -2.40 -1.85 -3.30
CA TYR A 49 -2.82 -1.09 -4.48
C TYR A 49 -1.64 -0.45 -5.23
N GLY A 50 -0.40 -0.65 -4.77
CA GLY A 50 0.78 -0.15 -5.46
C GLY A 50 0.90 1.37 -5.47
N PHE A 51 0.13 2.08 -4.63
CA PHE A 51 0.07 3.55 -4.60
C PHE A 51 1.39 4.22 -4.15
N GLY A 52 2.40 3.42 -3.77
CA GLY A 52 3.75 3.89 -3.42
C GLY A 52 4.85 3.48 -4.40
N VAL A 53 4.53 2.81 -5.51
CA VAL A 53 5.53 2.53 -6.55
C VAL A 53 5.59 3.74 -7.48
N SER A 54 6.71 4.46 -7.48
CA SER A 54 6.89 5.60 -8.38
C SER A 54 6.66 5.16 -9.83
N VAL A 55 6.03 6.02 -10.64
CA VAL A 55 5.82 5.76 -12.08
C VAL A 55 7.14 5.36 -12.75
N ALA A 56 8.25 6.00 -12.36
CA ALA A 56 9.59 5.62 -12.81
C ALA A 56 9.94 4.14 -12.49
N ARG A 57 9.65 3.66 -11.27
CA ARG A 57 9.93 2.27 -10.90
C ARG A 57 9.01 1.28 -11.64
N GLN A 58 7.75 1.63 -11.89
CA GLN A 58 6.86 0.82 -12.74
C GLN A 58 7.36 0.78 -14.19
N TYR A 59 7.80 1.93 -14.73
CA TYR A 59 8.36 2.04 -16.08
C TYR A 59 9.61 1.17 -16.26
N TYR A 60 10.59 1.26 -15.35
CA TYR A 60 11.79 0.41 -15.43
C TYR A 60 11.48 -1.09 -15.24
N GLN A 61 10.51 -1.45 -14.39
CA GLN A 61 10.12 -2.86 -14.21
C GLN A 61 9.39 -3.44 -15.42
N ALA A 62 8.52 -2.64 -16.06
CA ALA A 62 7.86 -3.00 -17.31
C ALA A 62 8.86 -3.10 -18.46
N ARG A 63 9.82 -2.17 -18.54
CA ARG A 63 10.86 -2.15 -19.56
C ARG A 63 11.94 -3.20 -19.35
N LYS A 64 12.24 -3.63 -18.11
CA LYS A 64 13.13 -4.79 -17.88
C LYS A 64 12.57 -6.11 -18.47
N ARG A 65 11.28 -6.17 -18.81
CA ARG A 65 10.67 -7.30 -19.54
C ARG A 65 10.71 -7.17 -21.07
N SER A 66 11.00 -5.99 -21.61
CA SER A 66 11.07 -5.74 -23.05
C SER A 66 12.45 -5.21 -23.40
N ASP A 67 13.20 -5.98 -24.18
CA ASP A 67 14.58 -5.75 -24.63
C ASP A 67 14.72 -4.49 -25.52
N GLU A 68 14.43 -3.31 -24.98
CA GLU A 68 14.56 -2.03 -25.68
C GLU A 68 15.91 -1.41 -25.39
N SER A 69 16.74 -1.32 -26.45
CA SER A 69 18.11 -0.84 -26.39
C SER A 69 18.19 0.58 -25.80
N ALA A 70 19.19 0.80 -24.95
CA ALA A 70 19.43 2.04 -24.22
C ALA A 70 19.67 3.29 -25.10
N VAL A 71 19.82 3.12 -26.42
CA VAL A 71 20.21 4.18 -27.36
C VAL A 71 19.05 5.08 -27.79
N GLU A 72 17.81 4.61 -27.71
CA GLU A 72 16.62 5.44 -28.02
C GLU A 72 16.30 6.47 -26.93
N TYR A 73 16.83 6.32 -25.72
CA TYR A 73 16.57 7.23 -24.60
C TYR A 73 17.29 8.58 -24.73
N LEU A 74 18.41 8.65 -25.45
CA LEU A 74 19.18 9.90 -25.60
C LEU A 74 18.63 10.82 -26.70
N ARG A 75 17.45 10.49 -27.25
CA ARG A 75 16.85 11.22 -28.36
C ARG A 75 15.43 11.69 -28.02
N ASP A 76 15.27 12.36 -26.88
CA ASP A 76 14.32 13.48 -26.66
C ASP A 76 14.57 14.15 -25.29
#